data_AF-A0A4S4NDN3-F1
#
_entry.id   AF-A0A4S4NDN3-F1
#
_cell.length_a   1.000
_cell.length_b   1.000
_cell.length_c   1.000
_cell.angle_alpha   90.00
_cell.angle_beta   90.00
_cell.angle_gamma   90.00
#
_symmetry.space_group_name_H-M   'P 1'
#
loop_
_entity.id
_entity.type
_entity.pdbx_description
1 polymer ?
#
loop_
_entity_poly.entity_id
_entity_poly.type
_entity_poly.pdbx_seq_one_letter_code
_entity_poly.pdbx_strand_id
1 'polypeptide(L)'
;MSEYKVIIAGQLEFGSERAYNQVMEQYAHRMENYYKNDILLKPETIFKEDELTLDVPRTVLPSTERLWLNTLNLLERVVTFSIAGSLNLWRLDAGVMIDHYQLEPKSDRTTVQLFNRGREMVDQRDNEEEALKMMTKVVSRFERHAQAYERRGFVNYRLGNDKDALYDYTKSISINPLMPESYYGRGLVHSRQNNMAEAAADFEAVTKNSIPHQAIYWMAQVALGDAYLTLGRLADAMRIFGMFTKRKQRIASLDRYDRRVAFQLGNLYAKAGRNRDAVAAYERALKSEADHKAPTEEKITQELDKLKAASSEA
;
A
#
# COMPACT_ATOMS: atom_id res chain seq x y z
N MET A 1 3.83 6.95 31.85
CA MET A 1 3.07 7.43 30.68
C MET A 1 3.06 6.31 29.66
N SER A 2 1.90 5.92 29.15
CA SER A 2 1.82 4.93 28.05
C SER A 2 2.56 5.49 26.84
N GLU A 3 3.62 4.81 26.43
CA GLU A 3 4.43 5.21 25.28
C GLU A 3 3.85 4.53 24.03
N TYR A 4 3.23 5.33 23.17
CA TYR A 4 2.66 4.86 21.91
C TYR A 4 3.71 4.84 20.82
N LYS A 5 3.52 3.99 19.82
CA LYS A 5 4.21 4.13 18.54
C LYS A 5 3.30 4.84 17.56
N VAL A 6 3.78 5.94 17.00
CA VAL A 6 3.09 6.68 15.94
C VAL A 6 3.82 6.44 14.63
N ILE A 7 3.06 6.17 13.57
CA ILE A 7 3.56 6.09 12.20
C ILE A 7 2.85 7.18 11.40
N ILE A 8 3.62 8.02 10.70
CA ILE A 8 3.08 9.02 9.78
C ILE A 8 3.72 8.80 8.42
N ALA A 9 2.92 8.80 7.36
CA ALA A 9 3.40 8.68 6.00
C ALA A 9 2.47 9.38 5.01
N GLY A 10 3.03 9.96 3.96
CA GLY A 10 2.28 10.49 2.84
C GLY A 10 2.88 11.77 2.28
N GLN A 11 2.12 12.42 1.40
CA GLN A 11 2.51 13.66 0.77
C GLN A 11 1.27 14.53 0.57
N LEU A 12 1.42 15.83 0.78
CA LEU A 12 0.43 16.84 0.42
C LEU A 12 1.00 17.79 -0.62
N GLU A 13 0.18 18.18 -1.58
CA GLU A 13 0.57 19.11 -2.64
C GLU A 13 -0.20 20.44 -2.54
N PHE A 14 0.52 21.54 -2.69
CA PHE A 14 -0.03 22.88 -2.64
C PHE A 14 -0.08 23.50 -4.03
N GLY A 15 -1.23 24.11 -4.37
CA GLY A 15 -1.50 24.56 -5.74
C GLY A 15 -0.79 25.84 -6.17
N SER A 16 -0.09 26.52 -5.26
CA SER A 16 0.68 27.71 -5.56
C SER A 16 1.72 27.99 -4.48
N GLU A 17 2.78 28.70 -4.85
CA GLU A 17 3.82 29.18 -3.94
C GLU A 17 3.22 30.01 -2.78
N ARG A 18 2.23 30.86 -3.08
CA ARG A 18 1.50 31.62 -2.06
C ARG A 18 0.83 30.71 -1.03
N ALA A 19 0.15 29.65 -1.48
CA ALA A 19 -0.52 28.72 -0.56
C ALA A 19 0.50 27.93 0.26
N TYR A 20 1.60 27.51 -0.37
CA TYR A 20 2.70 26.82 0.28
C TYR A 20 3.35 27.68 1.39
N ASN A 21 3.78 28.90 1.08
CA ASN A 21 4.41 29.82 2.02
C ASN A 21 3.49 30.13 3.20
N GLN A 22 2.21 30.41 2.92
CA GLN A 22 1.21 30.64 3.94
C GLN A 22 1.05 29.45 4.90
N VAL A 23 1.11 28.21 4.39
CA VAL A 23 1.00 27.00 5.21
C VAL A 23 2.24 26.80 6.06
N MET A 24 3.43 26.96 5.48
CA MET A 24 4.69 26.82 6.18
C MET A 24 4.80 27.81 7.35
N GLU A 25 4.46 29.08 7.13
CA GLU A 25 4.41 30.12 8.17
C GLU A 25 3.41 29.76 9.28
N GLN A 26 2.19 29.36 8.91
CA GLN A 26 1.18 28.94 9.89
C GLN A 26 1.59 27.69 10.66
N TYR A 27 2.29 26.76 10.02
CA TYR A 27 2.82 25.56 10.66
C TYR A 27 3.83 25.95 11.74
N ALA A 28 4.85 26.73 11.39
CA ALA A 28 5.91 27.15 12.29
C ALA A 28 5.34 27.98 13.45
N HIS A 29 4.49 28.97 13.14
CA HIS A 29 3.85 29.82 14.14
C HIS A 29 3.03 29.01 15.15
N ARG A 30 2.26 28.02 14.69
CA ARG A 30 1.45 27.17 15.58
C ARG A 30 2.30 26.22 16.42
N MET A 31 3.29 25.59 15.80
CA MET A 31 4.23 24.72 16.49
C MET A 31 4.87 25.44 17.68
N GLU A 32 5.36 26.67 17.48
CA GLU A 32 6.01 27.46 18.53
C GLU A 32 5.01 28.01 19.55
N ASN A 33 3.97 28.71 19.11
CA ASN A 33 3.14 29.54 20.00
C ASN A 33 1.97 28.78 20.65
N TYR A 34 1.43 27.76 19.98
CA TYR A 34 0.26 27.03 20.46
C TYR A 34 0.66 25.69 21.08
N TYR A 35 1.63 25.01 20.47
CA TYR A 35 2.05 23.68 20.88
C TYR A 35 3.38 23.66 21.65
N LYS A 36 4.08 24.80 21.81
CA LYS A 36 5.35 24.91 22.54
C LYS A 36 6.41 23.90 22.07
N ASN A 37 6.46 23.67 20.75
CA ASN A 37 7.30 22.68 20.08
C ASN A 37 6.98 21.20 20.37
N ASP A 38 5.86 20.91 21.07
CA ASP A 38 5.33 19.55 21.28
C ASP A 38 4.61 19.03 20.03
N ILE A 39 5.38 18.85 18.95
CA ILE A 39 4.95 18.30 17.65
C ILE A 39 5.97 17.27 17.18
N LEU A 40 5.50 16.18 16.57
CA LEU A 40 6.32 15.05 16.13
C LEU A 40 7.14 15.34 14.86
N LEU A 41 6.62 16.20 13.98
CA LEU A 41 7.23 16.51 12.69
C LEU A 41 7.81 17.92 12.71
N LYS A 42 9.02 18.08 12.17
CA LYS A 42 9.72 19.36 12.11
C LYS A 42 9.60 19.93 10.69
N PRO A 43 9.24 21.21 10.53
CA PRO A 43 8.91 21.75 9.20
C PRO A 43 10.11 21.68 8.24
N GLU A 44 11.33 21.81 8.74
CA GLU A 44 12.56 21.84 7.94
C GLU A 44 12.84 20.49 7.24
N THR A 45 12.27 19.40 7.74
CA THR A 45 12.48 18.05 7.18
C THR A 45 11.40 17.64 6.20
N ILE A 46 10.17 18.15 6.38
CA ILE A 46 8.98 17.71 5.65
C ILE A 46 8.55 18.65 4.53
N PHE A 47 8.83 19.96 4.62
CA PHE A 47 8.44 20.90 3.57
C PHE A 47 9.49 20.92 2.44
N LYS A 48 9.03 20.85 1.18
CA LYS A 48 9.86 20.91 -0.03
C LYS A 48 9.42 22.07 -0.89
N GLU A 49 10.23 23.14 -0.91
CA GLU A 49 9.87 24.41 -1.55
C GLU A 49 9.84 24.28 -3.08
N ASP A 50 10.88 23.69 -3.67
CA ASP A 50 10.98 23.46 -5.12
C ASP A 50 9.82 22.63 -5.67
N GLU A 51 9.26 21.74 -4.83
CA GLU A 51 8.15 20.89 -5.16
C GLU A 51 6.82 21.44 -4.63
N LEU A 52 6.77 22.51 -3.85
CA LEU A 52 5.53 22.97 -3.21
C LEU A 52 4.77 21.82 -2.51
N THR A 53 5.48 20.95 -1.80
CA THR A 53 4.91 19.79 -1.09
C THR A 53 5.27 19.74 0.38
N LEU A 54 4.46 18.98 1.12
CA LEU A 54 4.81 18.45 2.42
C LEU A 54 4.92 16.94 2.30
N ASP A 55 6.13 16.42 2.48
CA ASP A 55 6.49 15.02 2.34
C ASP A 55 6.81 14.43 3.71
N VAL A 56 6.10 13.36 4.08
CA VAL A 56 6.41 12.56 5.26
C VAL A 56 6.74 11.15 4.77
N PRO A 57 8.03 10.79 4.61
CA PRO A 57 8.38 9.40 4.39
C PRO A 57 7.90 8.57 5.58
N ARG A 58 7.77 7.24 5.44
CA ARG A 58 7.25 6.36 6.51
C ARG A 58 8.05 6.53 7.80
N THR A 59 7.57 7.38 8.69
CA THR A 59 8.26 7.86 9.88
C THR A 59 7.65 7.21 11.10
N VAL A 60 8.46 6.49 11.88
CA VAL A 60 8.03 5.76 13.08
C VAL A 60 8.66 6.42 14.30
N LEU A 61 7.83 6.91 15.22
CA LEU A 61 8.27 7.68 16.38
C LEU A 61 7.61 7.16 17.66
N PRO A 62 8.33 7.13 18.80
CA PRO A 62 7.68 7.06 20.10
C PRO A 62 6.88 8.35 20.32
N SER A 63 5.76 8.25 21.02
CA SER A 63 4.88 9.40 21.23
C SER A 63 4.07 9.26 22.52
N THR A 64 3.57 10.40 22.99
CA THR A 64 2.54 10.49 24.04
C THR A 64 1.21 10.87 23.40
N GLU A 65 0.10 10.71 24.14
CA GLU A 65 -1.21 11.16 23.68
C GLU A 65 -1.22 12.66 23.35
N ARG A 66 -0.53 13.48 24.14
CA ARG A 66 -0.39 14.92 23.90
C ARG A 66 0.33 15.24 22.59
N LEU A 67 1.49 14.62 22.35
CA LEU A 67 2.26 14.81 21.09
C LEU A 67 1.47 14.37 19.87
N TRP A 68 0.75 13.25 20.00
CA TRP A 68 -0.15 12.74 18.97
C TRP A 68 -1.26 13.75 18.63
N LEU A 69 -2.04 14.18 19.62
CA LEU A 69 -3.17 15.09 19.41
C LEU A 69 -2.71 16.44 18.88
N ASN A 70 -1.60 16.99 19.39
CA ASN A 70 -1.05 18.24 18.87
C ASN A 70 -0.66 18.11 17.39
N THR A 71 0.03 17.03 17.03
CA THR A 71 0.47 16.79 15.65
C THR A 71 -0.71 16.56 14.71
N LEU A 72 -1.69 15.74 15.12
CA LEU A 72 -2.92 15.49 14.35
C LEU A 72 -3.68 16.80 14.09
N ASN A 73 -3.96 17.59 15.13
CA ASN A 73 -4.67 18.87 15.01
C ASN A 73 -3.94 19.87 14.10
N LEU A 74 -2.60 19.88 14.11
CA LEU A 74 -1.82 20.72 13.22
C LEU A 74 -1.95 20.26 11.77
N LEU A 75 -1.81 18.97 11.51
CA LEU A 75 -1.88 18.39 10.16
C LEU A 75 -3.29 18.46 9.57
N GLU A 76 -4.34 18.32 10.39
CA GLU A 76 -5.74 18.55 9.98
C GLU A 76 -5.96 19.98 9.46
N ARG A 77 -5.23 20.97 9.98
CA ARG A 77 -5.27 22.33 9.45
C ARG A 77 -4.50 22.44 8.15
N VAL A 78 -3.29 21.88 8.11
CA VAL A 78 -2.42 21.91 6.93
C VAL A 78 -3.13 21.33 5.70
N VAL A 79 -3.83 20.20 5.86
CA VAL A 79 -4.49 19.54 4.73
C VAL A 79 -5.60 20.38 4.10
N THR A 80 -6.20 21.33 4.82
CA THR A 80 -7.23 22.23 4.27
C THR A 80 -6.70 23.17 3.18
N PHE A 81 -5.38 23.42 3.15
CA PHE A 81 -4.74 24.27 2.15
C PHE A 81 -4.25 23.49 0.92
N SER A 82 -4.12 22.16 1.05
CA SER A 82 -3.66 21.28 -0.04
C SER A 82 -4.72 21.15 -1.15
N ILE A 83 -4.28 20.78 -2.35
CA ILE A 83 -5.17 20.49 -3.49
C ILE A 83 -5.15 19.03 -3.92
N ALA A 84 -4.14 18.28 -3.52
CA ALA A 84 -3.98 16.86 -3.79
C ALA A 84 -3.11 16.21 -2.70
N GLY A 85 -3.10 14.88 -2.70
CA GLY A 85 -2.30 14.10 -1.76
C GLY A 85 -3.09 13.64 -0.53
N SER A 86 -2.40 12.91 0.33
CA SER A 86 -2.95 12.40 1.57
C SER A 86 -1.85 12.18 2.61
N LEU A 87 -2.20 12.31 3.88
CA LEU A 87 -1.38 11.84 5.00
C LEU A 87 -2.12 10.73 5.73
N ASN A 88 -1.43 9.63 5.99
CA ASN A 88 -1.90 8.58 6.87
C ASN A 88 -1.14 8.64 8.19
N LEU A 89 -1.90 8.58 9.28
CA LEU A 89 -1.39 8.58 10.64
C LEU A 89 -1.93 7.36 11.36
N TRP A 90 -1.04 6.53 11.90
CA TRP A 90 -1.40 5.37 12.72
C TRP A 90 -0.83 5.55 14.11
N ARG A 91 -1.66 5.29 15.12
CA ARG A 91 -1.21 5.19 16.52
C ARG A 91 -1.37 3.76 16.98
N LEU A 92 -0.32 3.22 17.59
CA LEU A 92 -0.21 1.84 18.02
C LEU A 92 0.13 1.77 19.51
N ASP A 93 -0.50 0.84 20.21
CA ASP A 93 -0.14 0.42 21.57
C ASP A 93 0.23 -1.06 21.56
N ALA A 94 1.43 -1.39 22.04
CA ALA A 94 2.00 -2.73 21.99
C ALA A 94 1.89 -3.44 20.60
N GLY A 95 1.89 -2.67 19.50
CA GLY A 95 1.77 -3.17 18.13
C GLY A 95 0.32 -3.37 17.63
N VAL A 96 -0.67 -3.14 18.49
CA VAL A 96 -2.09 -3.11 18.12
C VAL A 96 -2.43 -1.69 17.68
N MET A 97 -3.09 -1.56 16.52
CA MET A 97 -3.52 -0.25 16.01
C MET A 97 -4.73 0.22 16.83
N ILE A 98 -4.59 1.40 17.44
CA ILE A 98 -5.65 2.01 18.26
C ILE A 98 -6.33 3.17 17.53
N ASP A 99 -5.59 3.93 16.72
CA ASP A 99 -6.17 4.94 15.83
C ASP A 99 -5.56 4.85 14.42
N HIS A 100 -6.37 5.21 13.43
CA HIS A 100 -5.94 5.50 12.07
C HIS A 100 -6.70 6.72 11.55
N TYR A 101 -5.94 7.72 11.07
CA TYR A 101 -6.48 8.89 10.38
C TYR A 101 -5.91 8.98 8.98
N GLN A 102 -6.79 9.19 8.01
CA GLN A 102 -6.42 9.54 6.65
C GLN A 102 -6.86 10.99 6.40
N LEU A 103 -5.88 11.88 6.31
CA LEU A 103 -6.09 13.30 6.07
C LEU A 103 -5.98 13.57 4.58
N GLU A 104 -7.04 14.12 4.00
CA GLU A 104 -7.13 14.46 2.58
C GLU A 104 -7.83 15.81 2.38
N PRO A 105 -7.51 16.54 1.30
CA PRO A 105 -8.19 17.79 1.00
C PRO A 105 -9.68 17.57 0.72
N LYS A 106 -10.51 18.39 1.39
CA LYS A 106 -11.99 18.39 1.25
C LYS A 106 -12.55 19.77 0.89
N SER A 107 -11.72 20.64 0.30
CA SER A 107 -12.10 22.02 -0.04
C SER A 107 -13.04 22.10 -1.24
N ASP A 108 -13.71 23.25 -1.41
CA ASP A 108 -14.56 23.56 -2.57
C ASP A 108 -13.78 23.83 -3.87
N ARG A 109 -12.45 23.69 -3.84
CA ARG A 109 -11.61 23.84 -5.04
C ARG A 109 -12.05 22.82 -6.08
N THR A 110 -12.26 23.28 -7.32
CA THR A 110 -12.79 22.45 -8.41
C THR A 110 -11.98 21.17 -8.62
N THR A 111 -10.64 21.23 -8.57
CA THR A 111 -9.78 20.04 -8.71
C THR A 111 -10.04 19.01 -7.62
N VAL A 112 -10.19 19.44 -6.36
CA VAL A 112 -10.47 18.56 -5.21
C VAL A 112 -11.84 17.90 -5.36
N GLN A 113 -12.86 18.68 -5.70
CA GLN A 113 -14.23 18.17 -5.92
C GLN A 113 -14.29 17.19 -7.10
N LEU A 114 -13.64 17.50 -8.21
CA LEU A 114 -13.55 16.62 -9.37
C LEU A 114 -12.85 15.30 -9.03
N PHE A 115 -11.73 15.36 -8.30
CA PHE A 115 -11.02 14.16 -7.86
C PHE A 115 -11.87 13.31 -6.93
N ASN A 116 -12.50 13.91 -5.92
CA ASN A 116 -13.34 13.19 -4.96
C ASN A 116 -14.49 12.47 -5.66
N ARG A 117 -15.23 13.16 -6.53
CA ARG A 117 -16.30 12.55 -7.32
C ARG A 117 -15.79 11.47 -8.27
N GLY A 118 -14.67 11.73 -8.94
CA GLY A 118 -14.10 10.78 -9.88
C GLY A 118 -13.60 9.51 -9.20
N ARG A 119 -13.07 9.60 -7.98
CA ARG A 119 -12.64 8.42 -7.21
C ARG A 119 -13.80 7.47 -6.90
N GLU A 120 -14.96 8.01 -6.55
CA GLU A 120 -16.14 7.21 -6.25
C GLU A 120 -16.61 6.42 -7.48
N MET A 121 -16.43 6.97 -8.68
CA MET A 121 -16.73 6.27 -9.94
C MET A 121 -15.74 5.14 -10.24
N VAL A 122 -14.46 5.31 -9.89
CA VAL A 122 -13.43 4.28 -10.07
C VAL A 122 -13.75 3.01 -9.25
N ASP A 123 -14.35 3.20 -8.07
CA ASP A 123 -14.69 2.12 -7.14
C ASP A 123 -15.98 1.36 -7.58
N GLN A 124 -16.77 1.94 -8.47
CA GLN A 124 -17.94 1.30 -9.07
C GLN A 124 -17.55 0.37 -10.22
N ARG A 125 -18.19 -0.79 -10.31
CA ARG A 125 -18.04 -1.67 -11.48
C ARG A 125 -18.80 -1.08 -12.66
N ASP A 126 -18.29 -1.29 -13.87
CA ASP A 126 -18.93 -0.92 -15.16
C ASP A 126 -19.00 0.59 -15.44
N ASN A 127 -18.17 1.40 -14.77
CA ASN A 127 -18.09 2.85 -14.98
C ASN A 127 -16.68 3.32 -15.40
N GLU A 128 -15.90 2.42 -15.99
CA GLU A 128 -14.48 2.63 -16.31
C GLU A 128 -14.30 3.79 -17.30
N GLU A 129 -15.16 3.93 -18.31
CA GLU A 129 -15.04 5.01 -19.30
C GLU A 129 -15.27 6.41 -18.71
N GLU A 130 -16.33 6.59 -17.90
CA GLU A 130 -16.59 7.88 -17.27
C GLU A 130 -15.56 8.18 -16.17
N ALA A 131 -15.10 7.16 -15.43
CA ALA A 131 -14.00 7.28 -14.49
C ALA A 131 -12.71 7.74 -15.19
N LEU A 132 -12.37 7.16 -16.35
CA LEU A 132 -11.22 7.56 -17.17
C LEU A 132 -11.32 9.02 -17.63
N LYS A 133 -12.51 9.44 -18.10
CA LYS A 133 -12.78 10.81 -18.51
C LYS A 133 -12.67 11.79 -17.34
N MET A 134 -13.18 11.42 -16.17
CA MET A 134 -13.11 12.23 -14.95
C MET A 134 -11.67 12.39 -14.48
N MET A 135 -10.90 11.30 -14.38
CA MET A 135 -9.48 11.39 -14.01
C MET A 135 -8.66 12.19 -15.02
N THR A 136 -8.98 12.09 -16.32
CA THR A 136 -8.36 12.92 -17.37
C THR A 136 -8.62 14.42 -17.18
N LYS A 137 -9.84 14.78 -16.75
CA LYS A 137 -10.16 16.17 -16.37
C LYS A 137 -9.38 16.63 -15.14
N VAL A 138 -9.15 15.76 -14.15
CA VAL A 138 -8.37 16.11 -12.95
C VAL A 138 -6.91 16.38 -13.32
N VAL A 139 -6.26 15.47 -14.04
CA VAL A 139 -4.83 15.63 -14.38
C VAL A 139 -4.58 16.78 -15.36
N SER A 140 -5.54 17.13 -16.23
CA SER A 140 -5.42 18.33 -17.09
C SER A 140 -5.61 19.64 -16.33
N ARG A 141 -6.31 19.62 -15.20
CA ARG A 141 -6.45 20.79 -14.31
C ARG A 141 -5.27 20.93 -13.35
N PHE A 142 -4.67 19.82 -12.95
CA PHE A 142 -3.51 19.78 -12.08
C PHE A 142 -2.61 18.61 -12.46
N GLU A 143 -1.60 18.89 -13.29
CA GLU A 143 -0.67 17.88 -13.86
C GLU A 143 0.25 17.23 -12.82
N ARG A 144 0.25 17.76 -11.60
CA ARG A 144 0.98 17.19 -10.48
C ARG A 144 0.08 16.30 -9.62
N HIS A 145 -1.15 15.98 -10.01
CA HIS A 145 -2.02 15.17 -9.15
C HIS A 145 -1.67 13.66 -9.13
N ALA A 146 -0.75 13.22 -8.26
CA ALA A 146 -0.29 11.82 -8.23
C ALA A 146 -1.45 10.80 -8.14
N GLN A 147 -2.37 10.98 -7.20
CA GLN A 147 -3.49 10.05 -6.99
C GLN A 147 -4.45 9.97 -8.18
N ALA A 148 -4.57 11.02 -8.99
CA ALA A 148 -5.43 11.00 -10.18
C ALA A 148 -4.77 10.19 -11.30
N TYR A 149 -3.45 10.32 -11.48
CA TYR A 149 -2.70 9.43 -12.37
C TYR A 149 -2.80 7.97 -11.92
N GLU A 150 -2.63 7.67 -10.63
CA GLU A 150 -2.76 6.31 -10.12
C GLU A 150 -4.13 5.70 -10.43
N ARG A 151 -5.20 6.44 -10.12
CA ARG A 151 -6.57 5.99 -10.40
C ARG A 151 -6.85 5.86 -11.88
N ARG A 152 -6.33 6.77 -12.71
CA ARG A 152 -6.42 6.66 -14.17
C ARG A 152 -5.69 5.41 -14.69
N GLY A 153 -4.50 5.15 -14.15
CA GLY A 153 -3.71 3.96 -14.44
C GLY A 153 -4.45 2.67 -14.05
N PHE A 154 -5.13 2.67 -12.91
CA PHE A 154 -5.96 1.54 -12.48
C PHE A 154 -7.12 1.27 -13.43
N VAL A 155 -7.82 2.34 -13.86
CA VAL A 155 -8.89 2.22 -14.85
C VAL A 155 -8.35 1.69 -16.19
N ASN A 156 -7.24 2.23 -16.68
CA ASN A 156 -6.56 1.75 -17.89
C ASN A 156 -6.15 0.27 -17.77
N TYR A 157 -5.60 -0.14 -16.63
CA TYR A 157 -5.26 -1.54 -16.36
C TYR A 157 -6.48 -2.46 -16.39
N ARG A 158 -7.63 -2.03 -15.86
CA ARG A 158 -8.89 -2.80 -15.92
C ARG A 158 -9.43 -2.93 -17.34
N LEU A 159 -9.27 -1.88 -18.16
CA LEU A 159 -9.65 -1.85 -19.57
C LEU A 159 -8.68 -2.64 -20.48
N GLY A 160 -7.53 -3.09 -19.96
CA GLY A 160 -6.49 -3.76 -20.74
C GLY A 160 -5.53 -2.82 -21.48
N ASN A 161 -5.62 -1.51 -21.22
CA ASN A 161 -4.75 -0.48 -21.78
C ASN A 161 -3.41 -0.43 -21.03
N ASP A 162 -2.62 -1.51 -21.09
CA ASP A 162 -1.42 -1.68 -20.27
C ASP A 162 -0.35 -0.59 -20.50
N LYS A 163 -0.22 -0.08 -21.73
CA LYS A 163 0.73 0.99 -22.06
C LYS A 163 0.37 2.30 -21.34
N ASP A 164 -0.91 2.67 -21.37
CA ASP A 164 -1.40 3.88 -20.70
C ASP A 164 -1.35 3.72 -19.18
N ALA A 165 -1.66 2.52 -18.67
CA ALA A 165 -1.51 2.20 -17.26
C ALA A 165 -0.06 2.36 -16.77
N LEU A 166 0.92 1.83 -17.51
CA LEU A 166 2.35 1.98 -17.18
C LEU A 166 2.77 3.45 -17.17
N TYR A 167 2.33 4.23 -18.16
CA TYR A 167 2.60 5.67 -18.21
C TYR A 167 2.04 6.37 -16.98
N ASP A 168 0.76 6.13 -16.67
CA ASP A 168 0.06 6.77 -15.57
C ASP A 168 0.66 6.42 -14.21
N TYR A 169 0.93 5.14 -13.94
CA TYR A 169 1.59 4.74 -12.70
C TYR A 169 3.01 5.30 -12.58
N THR A 170 3.76 5.35 -13.67
CA THR A 170 5.11 5.95 -13.68
C THR A 170 5.06 7.45 -13.41
N LYS A 171 4.11 8.16 -14.00
CA LYS A 171 3.89 9.59 -13.74
C LYS A 171 3.49 9.81 -12.29
N SER A 172 2.60 8.99 -11.76
CA SER A 172 2.19 9.04 -10.36
C SER A 172 3.37 8.86 -9.40
N ILE A 173 4.22 7.84 -9.63
CA ILE A 173 5.44 7.58 -8.84
C ILE A 173 6.43 8.74 -8.92
N SER A 174 6.57 9.37 -10.10
CA SER A 174 7.49 10.51 -10.28
C SER A 174 7.05 11.76 -9.51
N ILE A 175 5.76 11.90 -9.24
CA ILE A 175 5.19 13.00 -8.46
C ILE A 175 5.23 12.65 -6.97
N ASN A 176 4.74 11.47 -6.62
CA ASN A 176 4.68 10.99 -5.24
C ASN A 176 5.35 9.61 -5.12
N PRO A 177 6.64 9.56 -4.77
CA PRO A 177 7.37 8.31 -4.62
C PRO A 177 7.00 7.53 -3.36
N LEU A 178 6.14 8.08 -2.49
CA LEU A 178 5.71 7.50 -1.22
C LEU A 178 4.36 6.75 -1.33
N MET A 179 3.78 6.66 -2.54
CA MET A 179 2.45 6.09 -2.74
C MET A 179 2.47 4.59 -3.10
N PRO A 180 2.17 3.68 -2.16
CA PRO A 180 2.25 2.23 -2.40
C PRO A 180 1.31 1.74 -3.51
N GLU A 181 0.16 2.38 -3.70
CA GLU A 181 -0.84 2.01 -4.71
C GLU A 181 -0.27 2.09 -6.13
N SER A 182 0.57 3.09 -6.42
CA SER A 182 1.15 3.27 -7.76
C SER A 182 2.17 2.19 -8.10
N TYR A 183 3.02 1.84 -7.15
CA TYR A 183 3.95 0.72 -7.33
C TYR A 183 3.20 -0.59 -7.46
N TYR A 184 2.19 -0.83 -6.63
CA TYR A 184 1.40 -2.06 -6.71
C TYR A 184 0.72 -2.18 -8.08
N GLY A 185 0.08 -1.11 -8.56
CA GLY A 185 -0.53 -1.05 -9.88
C GLY A 185 0.46 -1.30 -11.02
N ARG A 186 1.62 -0.64 -11.01
CA ARG A 186 2.66 -0.85 -12.04
C ARG A 186 3.22 -2.27 -12.00
N GLY A 187 3.44 -2.82 -10.80
CA GLY A 187 3.87 -4.19 -10.60
C GLY A 187 2.86 -5.22 -11.14
N LEU A 188 1.55 -4.95 -11.03
CA LEU A 188 0.52 -5.78 -11.66
C LEU A 188 0.61 -5.74 -13.19
N VAL A 189 0.85 -4.57 -13.79
CA VAL A 189 1.01 -4.46 -15.24
C VAL A 189 2.27 -5.22 -15.71
N HIS A 190 3.40 -5.04 -15.03
CA HIS A 190 4.63 -5.79 -15.32
C HIS A 190 4.43 -7.30 -15.17
N SER A 191 3.71 -7.75 -14.13
CA SER A 191 3.39 -9.16 -13.94
C SER A 191 2.51 -9.72 -15.07
N ARG A 192 1.50 -8.96 -15.52
CA ARG A 192 0.65 -9.32 -16.67
C ARG A 192 1.48 -9.46 -17.96
N GLN A 193 2.51 -8.63 -18.12
CA GLN A 193 3.46 -8.68 -19.24
C GLN A 193 4.59 -9.72 -19.07
N ASN A 194 4.57 -10.52 -18.00
CA ASN A 194 5.61 -11.48 -17.64
C ASN A 194 6.99 -10.86 -17.33
N ASN A 195 7.05 -9.56 -17.07
CA ASN A 195 8.23 -8.81 -16.63
C ASN A 195 8.42 -8.94 -15.11
N MET A 196 8.76 -10.15 -14.65
CA MET A 196 8.69 -10.50 -13.23
C MET A 196 9.78 -9.84 -12.38
N ALA A 197 10.91 -9.45 -12.95
CA ALA A 197 11.97 -8.74 -12.22
C ALA A 197 11.52 -7.32 -11.84
N GLU A 198 10.93 -6.60 -12.79
CA GLU A 198 10.35 -5.27 -12.60
C GLU A 198 9.15 -5.33 -11.67
N ALA A 199 8.27 -6.33 -11.83
CA ALA A 199 7.14 -6.54 -10.93
C ALA A 199 7.60 -6.77 -9.48
N ALA A 200 8.64 -7.59 -9.27
CA ALA A 200 9.20 -7.83 -7.94
C ALA A 200 9.76 -6.55 -7.32
N ALA A 201 10.50 -5.74 -8.09
CA ALA A 201 11.03 -4.46 -7.60
C ALA A 201 9.92 -3.49 -7.18
N ASP A 202 8.84 -3.42 -7.96
CA ASP A 202 7.67 -2.61 -7.62
C ASP A 202 6.94 -3.13 -6.37
N PHE A 203 6.70 -4.44 -6.24
CA PHE A 203 6.07 -5.00 -5.03
C PHE A 203 6.96 -4.82 -3.77
N GLU A 204 8.28 -4.87 -3.91
CA GLU A 204 9.19 -4.51 -2.81
C GLU A 204 9.03 -3.04 -2.40
N ALA A 205 8.89 -2.12 -3.35
CA ALA A 205 8.64 -0.70 -3.07
C ALA A 205 7.33 -0.48 -2.30
N VAL A 206 6.27 -1.24 -2.59
CA VAL A 206 5.02 -1.23 -1.80
C VAL A 206 5.31 -1.51 -0.33
N THR A 207 6.10 -2.53 -0.02
CA THR A 207 6.38 -2.94 1.37
C THR A 207 7.26 -1.94 2.13
N LYS A 208 8.05 -1.12 1.42
CA LYS A 208 8.82 -0.01 1.99
C LYS A 208 7.92 1.17 2.38
N ASN A 209 6.89 1.43 1.58
CA ASN A 209 6.00 2.59 1.70
C ASN A 209 4.63 2.29 2.35
N SER A 210 4.43 1.08 2.87
CA SER A 210 3.22 0.67 3.61
C SER A 210 3.57 -0.01 4.93
N ILE A 211 2.54 -0.32 5.73
CA ILE A 211 2.70 -1.01 7.02
C ILE A 211 1.92 -2.34 7.07
N PRO A 212 2.34 -3.31 7.90
CA PRO A 212 1.66 -4.61 8.05
C PRO A 212 0.18 -4.55 8.50
N HIS A 213 -0.30 -3.40 8.97
CA HIS A 213 -1.71 -3.16 9.32
C HIS A 213 -2.57 -2.83 8.10
N GLN A 214 -1.98 -2.59 6.93
CA GLN A 214 -2.68 -2.34 5.68
C GLN A 214 -2.75 -3.61 4.82
N ALA A 215 -3.88 -3.81 4.13
CA ALA A 215 -4.05 -4.96 3.22
C ALA A 215 -3.03 -4.95 2.07
N ILE A 216 -2.73 -3.76 1.52
CA ILE A 216 -1.83 -3.59 0.37
C ILE A 216 -0.42 -4.13 0.65
N TYR A 217 0.07 -4.01 1.89
CA TYR A 217 1.35 -4.57 2.32
C TYR A 217 1.38 -6.07 2.06
N TRP A 218 0.37 -6.80 2.52
CA TRP A 218 0.32 -8.25 2.38
C TRP A 218 -0.07 -8.71 0.98
N MET A 219 -0.89 -7.95 0.26
CA MET A 219 -1.17 -8.19 -1.15
C MET A 219 0.12 -8.11 -1.98
N ALA A 220 0.95 -7.10 -1.73
CA ALA A 220 2.26 -6.99 -2.37
C ALA A 220 3.22 -8.10 -1.96
N GLN A 221 3.24 -8.51 -0.68
CA GLN A 221 4.03 -9.67 -0.26
C GLN A 221 3.62 -10.94 -1.03
N VAL A 222 2.32 -11.23 -1.13
CA VAL A 222 1.84 -12.40 -1.88
C VAL A 222 2.23 -12.32 -3.36
N ALA A 223 2.05 -11.16 -4.00
CA ALA A 223 2.44 -10.95 -5.39
C ALA A 223 3.97 -11.03 -5.62
N LEU A 224 4.76 -10.54 -4.66
CA LEU A 224 6.22 -10.67 -4.65
C LEU A 224 6.67 -12.12 -4.52
N GLY A 225 6.01 -12.90 -3.65
CA GLY A 225 6.24 -14.34 -3.54
C GLY A 225 5.96 -15.08 -4.84
N ASP A 226 4.86 -14.75 -5.52
CA ASP A 226 4.53 -15.29 -6.85
C ASP A 226 5.63 -14.92 -7.88
N ALA A 227 6.07 -13.66 -7.91
CA ALA A 227 7.14 -13.21 -8.82
C ALA A 227 8.47 -13.94 -8.55
N TYR A 228 8.84 -14.12 -7.28
CA TYR A 228 10.03 -14.86 -6.89
C TYR A 228 9.98 -16.34 -7.28
N LEU A 229 8.81 -16.99 -7.23
CA LEU A 229 8.65 -18.34 -7.77
C LEU A 229 9.00 -18.40 -9.25
N THR A 230 8.47 -17.47 -10.06
CA THR A 230 8.75 -17.42 -11.51
C THR A 230 10.22 -17.10 -11.79
N LEU A 231 10.86 -16.27 -10.96
CA LEU A 231 12.29 -15.95 -11.06
C LEU A 231 13.21 -17.05 -10.49
N GLY A 232 12.67 -18.15 -9.95
CA GLY A 232 13.46 -19.22 -9.33
C GLY A 232 14.08 -18.86 -7.97
N ARG A 233 13.70 -17.73 -7.37
CA ARG A 233 14.15 -17.26 -6.04
C ARG A 233 13.37 -17.97 -4.92
N LEU A 234 13.52 -19.29 -4.84
CA LEU A 234 12.67 -20.15 -3.99
C LEU A 234 12.80 -19.84 -2.49
N ALA A 235 14.01 -19.52 -2.01
CA ALA A 235 14.23 -19.20 -0.60
C ALA A 235 13.51 -17.89 -0.21
N ASP A 236 13.54 -16.90 -1.09
CA ASP A 236 12.83 -15.64 -0.89
C ASP A 236 11.31 -15.84 -0.89
N ALA A 237 10.78 -16.57 -1.88
CA ALA A 237 9.36 -16.92 -1.94
C ALA A 237 8.89 -17.64 -0.65
N MET A 238 9.68 -18.62 -0.18
CA MET A 238 9.38 -19.36 1.05
C MET A 238 9.34 -18.44 2.27
N ARG A 239 10.27 -17.48 2.36
CA ARG A 239 10.30 -16.48 3.43
C ARG A 239 9.04 -15.61 3.38
N ILE A 240 8.66 -15.11 2.21
CA ILE A 240 7.49 -14.23 2.06
C ILE A 240 6.19 -14.95 2.42
N PHE A 241 5.95 -16.13 1.86
CA PHE A 241 4.76 -16.92 2.18
C PHE A 241 4.74 -17.38 3.64
N GLY A 242 5.90 -17.70 4.21
CA GLY A 242 6.04 -18.00 5.64
C GLY A 242 5.64 -16.82 6.53
N MET A 243 6.03 -15.59 6.18
CA MET A 243 5.58 -14.40 6.91
C MET A 243 4.08 -14.19 6.79
N PHE A 244 3.51 -14.34 5.58
CA PHE A 244 2.08 -14.16 5.34
C PHE A 244 1.23 -15.14 6.16
N THR A 245 1.60 -16.43 6.21
CA THR A 245 0.86 -17.46 6.97
C THR A 245 0.96 -17.29 8.49
N LYS A 246 1.98 -16.58 8.97
CA LYS A 246 2.24 -16.29 10.39
C LYS A 246 1.84 -14.87 10.81
N ARG A 247 1.16 -14.11 9.93
CA ARG A 247 0.72 -12.74 10.23
C ARG A 247 -0.14 -12.72 11.50
N LYS A 248 0.21 -11.83 12.44
CA LYS A 248 -0.53 -11.70 13.71
C LYS A 248 -1.85 -10.95 13.52
N GLN A 249 -1.83 -9.91 12.68
CA GLN A 249 -3.01 -9.12 12.37
C GLN A 249 -3.84 -9.86 11.31
N ARG A 250 -5.09 -10.16 11.65
CA ARG A 250 -6.07 -10.64 10.66
C ARG A 250 -6.68 -9.44 9.93
N ILE A 251 -6.76 -9.54 8.61
CA ILE A 251 -7.46 -8.60 7.73
C ILE A 251 -8.32 -9.47 6.81
N ALA A 252 -9.64 -9.44 7.00
CA ALA A 252 -10.56 -10.39 6.37
C ALA A 252 -10.42 -10.47 4.84
N SER A 253 -10.17 -9.35 4.17
CA SER A 253 -9.98 -9.31 2.71
C SER A 253 -8.79 -10.13 2.19
N LEU A 254 -7.87 -10.54 3.08
CA LEU A 254 -6.69 -11.32 2.74
C LEU A 254 -6.90 -12.83 2.89
N ASP A 255 -7.97 -13.27 3.57
CA ASP A 255 -8.20 -14.68 3.86
C ASP A 255 -8.34 -15.50 2.57
N ARG A 256 -8.86 -14.90 1.49
CA ARG A 256 -8.88 -15.45 0.12
C ARG A 256 -7.53 -15.97 -0.40
N TYR A 257 -6.40 -15.46 0.10
CA TYR A 257 -5.07 -15.90 -0.35
C TYR A 257 -4.56 -17.11 0.43
N ASP A 258 -5.17 -17.47 1.57
CA ASP A 258 -4.60 -18.42 2.52
C ASP A 258 -4.42 -19.81 1.92
N ARG A 259 -5.40 -20.33 1.16
CA ARG A 259 -5.26 -21.64 0.50
C ARG A 259 -4.09 -21.66 -0.46
N ARG A 260 -4.03 -20.67 -1.36
CA ARG A 260 -3.00 -20.59 -2.39
C ARG A 260 -1.61 -20.45 -1.77
N VAL A 261 -1.46 -19.53 -0.81
CA VAL A 261 -0.17 -19.28 -0.16
C VAL A 261 0.29 -20.49 0.66
N ALA A 262 -0.61 -21.13 1.41
CA ALA A 262 -0.27 -22.33 2.16
C ALA A 262 0.13 -23.49 1.24
N PHE A 263 -0.55 -23.68 0.11
CA PHE A 263 -0.16 -24.68 -0.89
C PHE A 263 1.21 -24.39 -1.50
N GLN A 264 1.48 -23.15 -1.92
CA GLN A 264 2.80 -22.78 -2.47
C GLN A 264 3.92 -22.98 -1.44
N LEU A 265 3.67 -22.66 -0.17
CA LEU A 265 4.60 -22.91 0.91
C LEU A 265 4.84 -24.42 1.12
N GLY A 266 3.80 -25.24 1.01
CA GLY A 266 3.90 -26.70 1.04
C GLY A 266 4.79 -27.26 -0.08
N ASN A 267 4.60 -26.79 -1.32
CA ASN A 267 5.44 -27.17 -2.46
C ASN A 267 6.92 -26.81 -2.21
N LEU A 268 7.17 -25.61 -1.68
CA LEU A 268 8.51 -25.12 -1.36
C LEU A 268 9.18 -25.95 -0.26
N TYR A 269 8.45 -26.34 0.78
CA TYR A 269 8.96 -27.22 1.83
C TYR A 269 9.24 -28.63 1.31
N ALA A 270 8.34 -29.20 0.51
CA ALA A 270 8.52 -30.51 -0.11
C ALA A 270 9.81 -30.55 -0.96
N LYS A 271 10.00 -29.52 -1.81
CA LYS A 271 11.21 -29.37 -2.62
C LYS A 271 12.48 -29.20 -1.79
N ALA A 272 12.37 -28.63 -0.59
CA ALA A 272 13.47 -28.50 0.36
C ALA A 272 13.68 -29.73 1.26
N GLY A 273 12.95 -30.83 1.04
CA GLY A 273 13.01 -32.05 1.87
C GLY A 273 12.38 -31.91 3.27
N ARG A 274 11.66 -30.82 3.52
CA ARG A 274 11.01 -30.52 4.81
C ARG A 274 9.60 -31.12 4.87
N ASN A 275 9.52 -32.45 4.78
CA ASN A 275 8.25 -33.16 4.59
C ASN A 275 7.21 -32.87 5.68
N ARG A 276 7.62 -32.79 6.96
CA ARG A 276 6.71 -32.46 8.07
C ARG A 276 6.08 -31.08 7.91
N ASP A 277 6.88 -30.09 7.52
CA ASP A 277 6.40 -28.72 7.29
C ASP A 277 5.51 -28.65 6.05
N ALA A 278 5.84 -29.42 5.01
CA ALA A 278 5.04 -29.50 3.79
C ALA A 278 3.65 -30.09 4.05
N VAL A 279 3.57 -31.20 4.80
CA VAL A 279 2.31 -31.81 5.24
C VAL A 279 1.45 -30.80 6.00
N ALA A 280 2.02 -30.12 7.01
CA ALA A 280 1.29 -29.12 7.78
C ALA A 280 0.78 -27.95 6.93
N ALA A 281 1.56 -27.53 5.93
CA ALA A 281 1.18 -26.47 5.00
C ALA A 281 0.02 -26.90 4.08
N TYR A 282 0.03 -28.13 3.55
CA TYR A 282 -1.07 -28.65 2.74
C TYR A 282 -2.36 -28.85 3.55
N GLU A 283 -2.27 -29.37 4.77
CA GLU A 283 -3.43 -29.50 5.66
C GLU A 283 -4.04 -28.14 6.01
N ARG A 284 -3.20 -27.11 6.17
CA ARG A 284 -3.67 -25.73 6.31
C ARG A 284 -4.37 -25.25 5.04
N ALA A 285 -3.81 -25.53 3.86
CA ALA A 285 -4.39 -25.12 2.59
C ALA A 285 -5.81 -25.67 2.41
N LEU A 286 -6.04 -26.95 2.72
CA LEU A 286 -7.37 -27.60 2.65
C LEU A 286 -8.43 -26.94 3.55
N LYS A 287 -8.03 -26.30 4.64
CA LYS A 287 -8.94 -25.64 5.60
C LYS A 287 -9.14 -24.15 5.34
N SER A 288 -8.53 -23.62 4.27
CA SER A 288 -8.45 -22.18 4.03
C SER A 288 -9.34 -21.73 2.87
N GLU A 289 -9.72 -20.45 2.90
CA GLU A 289 -10.44 -19.79 1.80
C GLU A 289 -9.58 -19.73 0.52
N ALA A 290 -10.26 -19.77 -0.62
CA ALA A 290 -9.66 -19.81 -1.95
C ALA A 290 -9.92 -18.51 -2.72
N ASP A 291 -8.91 -18.09 -3.47
CA ASP A 291 -9.06 -17.18 -4.59
C ASP A 291 -9.08 -17.95 -5.91
N HIS A 292 -9.28 -17.24 -7.02
CA HIS A 292 -9.30 -17.82 -8.36
C HIS A 292 -7.98 -18.46 -8.82
N LYS A 293 -6.86 -18.22 -8.12
CA LYS A 293 -5.55 -18.84 -8.41
C LYS A 293 -5.23 -19.99 -7.45
N ALA A 294 -6.09 -20.27 -6.48
CA ALA A 294 -5.88 -21.34 -5.53
C ALA A 294 -6.06 -22.70 -6.22
N PRO A 295 -5.24 -23.71 -5.85
CA PRO A 295 -5.44 -25.07 -6.33
C PRO A 295 -6.76 -25.65 -5.83
N THR A 296 -7.28 -26.66 -6.53
CA THR A 296 -8.42 -27.44 -6.05
C THR A 296 -8.01 -28.33 -4.87
N GLU A 297 -9.00 -28.76 -4.10
CA GLU A 297 -8.76 -29.63 -2.94
C GLU A 297 -8.23 -31.01 -3.37
N GLU A 298 -8.66 -31.52 -4.53
CA GLU A 298 -8.11 -32.77 -5.09
C GLU A 298 -6.62 -32.64 -5.38
N LYS A 299 -6.18 -31.53 -5.99
CA LYS A 299 -4.76 -31.29 -6.28
C LYS A 299 -3.93 -31.22 -5.00
N ILE A 300 -4.43 -30.54 -3.97
CA ILE A 300 -3.72 -30.47 -2.67
C ILE A 300 -3.62 -31.87 -2.05
N THR A 301 -4.71 -32.64 -2.10
CA THR A 301 -4.78 -33.98 -1.51
C THR A 301 -3.81 -34.95 -2.21
N GLN A 302 -3.73 -34.90 -3.54
CA GLN A 302 -2.75 -35.69 -4.32
C GLN A 302 -1.30 -35.41 -3.91
N GLU A 303 -0.91 -34.15 -3.73
CA GLU A 303 0.46 -33.81 -3.29
C GLU A 303 0.72 -34.21 -1.84
N LEU A 304 -0.30 -34.11 -0.98
CA LEU A 304 -0.23 -34.55 0.41
C LEU A 304 -0.05 -36.08 0.51
N ASP A 305 -0.80 -36.85 -0.26
CA ASP A 305 -0.74 -38.31 -0.24
C ASP A 305 0.60 -38.84 -0.77
N LYS A 306 1.15 -38.22 -1.83
CA LYS A 306 2.50 -38.52 -2.32
C LYS A 306 3.56 -38.38 -1.23
N LEU A 307 3.51 -37.29 -0.44
CA LEU A 307 4.45 -37.08 0.66
C LEU A 307 4.30 -38.09 1.80
N LYS A 308 3.06 -38.47 2.11
CA LYS A 308 2.78 -39.47 3.15
C LYS A 308 3.29 -40.85 2.74
N ALA A 309 3.05 -41.26 1.49
CA ALA A 309 3.55 -42.52 0.95
C ALA A 309 5.09 -42.60 0.96
N ALA A 310 5.76 -41.53 0.51
CA ALA A 310 7.22 -41.45 0.52
C ALA A 310 7.82 -41.48 1.94
N SER A 311 7.06 -41.09 2.97
CA SER A 311 7.51 -41.12 4.37
C SER A 311 7.24 -42.47 5.06
N SER A 312 6.38 -43.33 4.51
CA SER A 312 6.15 -44.69 5.01
C SER A 312 7.12 -45.73 4.44
N GLU A 313 7.85 -45.39 3.37
CA GLU A 313 8.84 -46.25 2.71
C GLU A 313 10.29 -46.00 3.18
N ALA A 314 10.51 -45.00 4.05
CA ALA A 314 11.82 -44.59 4.57
C ALA A 314 11.96 -44.89 6.07
#